data_AF-A0A2V8ILJ4-F1
#
_entry.id   AF-A0A2V8ILJ4-F1
#
_cell.length_a   1.000
_cell.length_b   1.000
_cell.length_c   1.000
_cell.angle_alpha   90.00
_cell.angle_beta   90.00
_cell.angle_gamma   90.00
#
_symmetry.space_group_name_H-M   'P 1'
#
loop_
_entity.id
_entity.type
_entity.pdbx_description
1 polymer ?
#
loop_
_entity_poly.entity_id
_entity_poly.type
_entity_poly.pdbx_seq_one_letter_code
_entity_poly.pdbx_strand_id
1 'polypeptide(L)'
;MIDVSAVRMLLLSVFGWLDRRERETLAYLIEENRVLRRQLGGRRVRLTDDDRPRLAAPAYRLGRQALRNVATIVTPDTLLRWHRQLIARKWTYAQTRTRRRGVLAEVRKLVGRMAKENPTWGYAHSRRPQESRTPRWTIDDCTDSADARDLARAGAADLVADVPSRALG
;
A
#
# COMPACT_ATOMS: atom_id res chain seq x y z
N MET A 1 46.87 -4.76 -22.35
CA MET A 1 45.99 -3.76 -21.71
C MET A 1 44.75 -3.62 -22.57
N ILE A 2 43.56 -3.92 -22.05
CA ILE A 2 42.31 -3.72 -22.77
C ILE A 2 42.05 -2.21 -22.83
N ASP A 3 41.77 -1.67 -24.01
CA ASP A 3 41.47 -0.25 -24.19
C ASP A 3 40.10 0.09 -23.59
N VAL A 4 40.12 0.86 -22.50
CA VAL A 4 38.92 1.28 -21.76
C VAL A 4 37.96 2.08 -22.64
N SER A 5 38.47 2.83 -23.61
CA SER A 5 37.66 3.63 -24.53
C SER A 5 36.91 2.73 -25.50
N ALA A 6 37.58 1.71 -26.04
CA ALA A 6 36.96 0.72 -26.91
C ALA A 6 35.84 -0.06 -26.17
N VAL A 7 36.10 -0.48 -24.93
CA VAL A 7 35.09 -1.13 -24.08
C VAL A 7 33.92 -0.21 -23.79
N ARG A 8 34.17 1.07 -23.48
CA ARG A 8 33.10 2.05 -23.23
C ARG A 8 32.21 2.26 -24.46
N MET A 9 32.80 2.39 -25.64
CA MET A 9 32.04 2.55 -26.89
C MET A 9 31.19 1.32 -27.21
N LEU A 10 31.74 0.13 -27.00
CA LEU A 10 31.01 -1.12 -27.17
C LEU A 10 29.82 -1.20 -26.20
N LEU A 11 30.04 -0.90 -24.91
CA LEU A 11 28.97 -0.89 -23.91
C LEU A 11 27.86 0.09 -24.29
N LEU A 12 28.18 1.35 -24.61
CA LEU A 12 27.18 2.35 -24.99
C LEU A 12 26.38 1.94 -26.24
N SER A 13 27.04 1.29 -27.21
CA SER A 13 26.39 0.80 -28.42
C SER A 13 25.41 -0.34 -28.12
N VAL A 14 25.83 -1.31 -27.29
CA VAL A 14 24.98 -2.43 -26.88
C VAL A 14 23.81 -1.95 -26.02
N PHE A 15 24.06 -1.06 -25.05
CA PHE A 15 23.00 -0.46 -24.23
C PHE A 15 22.02 0.35 -25.08
N GLY A 16 22.51 1.16 -26.02
CA GLY A 16 21.66 1.95 -26.91
C GLY A 16 20.82 1.10 -27.86
N TRP A 17 21.35 -0.03 -28.33
CA TRP A 17 20.60 -0.99 -29.15
C TRP A 17 19.52 -1.71 -28.32
N LEU A 18 19.87 -2.18 -27.12
CA LEU A 18 18.94 -2.87 -26.23
C LEU A 18 17.79 -1.96 -25.79
N ASP A 19 18.11 -0.75 -25.35
CA ASP A 19 17.14 0.24 -24.92
C ASP A 19 16.18 0.63 -26.06
N ARG A 20 16.66 0.73 -27.31
CA ARG A 20 15.78 0.98 -28.47
C ARG A 20 14.74 -0.13 -28.64
N ARG A 21 15.14 -1.40 -28.51
CA ARG A 21 14.25 -2.55 -28.65
C ARG A 21 13.19 -2.60 -27.54
N GLU A 22 13.58 -2.26 -26.31
CA GLU A 22 12.66 -2.17 -25.18
C GLU A 22 11.64 -1.03 -25.37
N ARG A 23 12.09 0.14 -25.86
CA ARG A 23 11.22 1.29 -26.13
C ARG A 23 10.13 0.99 -27.16
N GLU A 24 10.44 0.23 -28.21
CA GLU A 24 9.44 -0.17 -29.23
C GLU A 24 8.34 -1.05 -28.61
N THR A 25 8.73 -1.99 -27.75
CA THR A 25 7.77 -2.86 -27.06
C THR A 25 6.88 -2.07 -26.11
N LEU A 26 7.45 -1.14 -25.35
CA LEU A 26 6.69 -0.24 -24.48
C LEU A 26 5.73 0.66 -25.26
N ALA A 27 6.17 1.21 -26.40
CA ALA A 27 5.33 2.04 -27.25
C ALA A 27 4.11 1.26 -27.77
N TYR A 28 4.32 0.02 -28.23
CA TYR A 28 3.23 -0.86 -28.64
C TYR A 28 2.25 -1.13 -27.49
N LEU A 29 2.74 -1.52 -26.31
CA LEU A 29 1.88 -1.82 -25.15
C LEU A 29 1.08 -0.61 -24.68
N ILE A 30 1.64 0.61 -24.77
CA ILE A 30 0.92 1.85 -24.48
C ILE A 30 -0.21 2.06 -25.48
N GLU A 31 0.04 1.85 -26.77
CA GLU A 31 -0.99 1.98 -27.81
C GLU A 31 -2.08 0.92 -27.70
N GLU A 32 -1.71 -0.32 -27.42
CA GLU A 32 -2.66 -1.40 -27.14
C GLU A 32 -3.55 -1.04 -25.95
N ASN A 33 -2.98 -0.52 -24.85
CA ASN A 33 -3.77 -0.01 -23.72
C ASN A 33 -4.72 1.12 -24.13
N ARG A 34 -4.29 2.04 -25.00
CA ARG A 34 -5.15 3.12 -25.53
C ARG A 34 -6.32 2.56 -26.34
N VAL A 35 -6.07 1.55 -27.18
CA VAL A 35 -7.12 0.87 -27.95
C VAL A 35 -8.10 0.15 -27.03
N LEU A 36 -7.61 -0.65 -26.08
CA LEU A 36 -8.45 -1.38 -25.12
C LEU A 36 -9.32 -0.42 -24.29
N ARG A 37 -8.76 0.70 -23.84
CA ARG A 37 -9.50 1.72 -23.11
C ARG A 37 -10.58 2.41 -23.95
N ARG A 38 -10.31 2.65 -25.24
CA ARG A 38 -11.32 3.16 -26.18
C ARG A 38 -12.46 2.16 -26.34
N GLN A 39 -12.15 0.87 -26.49
CA GLN A 39 -13.16 -0.19 -26.62
C GLN A 39 -14.01 -0.34 -25.34
N LEU A 40 -13.42 -0.14 -24.16
CA LEU A 40 -14.14 -0.15 -22.89
C LEU A 40 -15.10 1.04 -22.73
N GLY A 41 -15.05 2.05 -23.60
CA GLY A 41 -16.04 3.13 -23.68
C GLY A 41 -16.20 3.94 -22.39
N GLY A 42 -15.14 4.05 -21.58
CA GLY A 42 -15.19 4.74 -20.28
C GLY A 42 -15.89 3.97 -19.17
N ARG A 43 -16.25 2.69 -19.38
CA ARG A 43 -16.77 1.83 -18.32
C ARG A 43 -15.73 1.66 -17.22
N ARG A 44 -16.15 1.79 -15.96
CA ARG A 44 -15.28 1.53 -14.81
C ARG A 44 -14.88 0.05 -14.79
N VAL A 45 -13.60 -0.21 -15.01
CA VAL A 45 -13.00 -1.54 -14.85
C VAL A 45 -12.98 -1.86 -13.36
N ARG A 46 -13.72 -2.90 -12.96
CA ARG A 46 -13.67 -3.42 -11.59
C ARG A 46 -12.41 -4.29 -11.48
N LEU A 47 -11.39 -3.77 -10.79
CA LEU A 47 -10.17 -4.52 -10.49
C LEU A 47 -10.38 -5.31 -9.21
N THR A 48 -10.15 -6.62 -9.30
CA THR A 48 -10.20 -7.57 -8.18
C THR A 48 -9.11 -7.21 -7.18
N ASP A 49 -9.27 -7.62 -5.93
CA ASP A 49 -8.26 -7.37 -4.90
C ASP A 49 -6.91 -8.03 -5.19
N ASP A 50 -6.86 -9.06 -6.05
CA ASP A 50 -5.62 -9.67 -6.54
C ASP A 50 -4.94 -8.87 -7.67
N ASP A 51 -5.73 -8.10 -8.42
CA ASP A 51 -5.24 -7.30 -9.54
C ASP A 51 -4.58 -6.00 -9.06
N ARG A 52 -5.09 -5.43 -7.96
CA ARG A 52 -4.61 -4.15 -7.41
C ARG A 52 -3.13 -4.22 -6.99
N PRO A 53 -2.65 -5.25 -6.25
CA PRO A 53 -1.23 -5.47 -5.97
C PRO A 53 -0.35 -5.53 -7.23
N ARG A 54 -0.81 -6.27 -8.25
CA ARG A 54 -0.06 -6.49 -9.50
C ARG A 54 0.18 -5.19 -10.25
N LEU A 55 -0.73 -4.23 -10.15
CA LEU A 55 -0.58 -2.89 -10.72
C LEU A 55 0.17 -1.94 -9.78
N ALA A 56 -0.05 -2.03 -8.46
CA ALA A 56 0.47 -1.08 -7.49
C ALA A 56 2.00 -1.20 -7.28
N ALA A 57 2.54 -2.41 -7.25
CA ALA A 57 3.97 -2.65 -7.06
C ALA A 57 4.84 -2.06 -8.18
N PRO A 58 4.59 -2.35 -9.48
CA PRO A 58 5.37 -1.74 -10.57
C PRO A 58 5.11 -0.23 -10.66
N ALA A 59 3.88 0.25 -10.40
CA ALA A 59 3.57 1.67 -10.42
C ALA A 59 4.40 2.49 -9.42
N TYR A 60 4.70 1.94 -8.24
CA TYR A 60 5.60 2.60 -7.29
C TYR A 60 7.03 2.74 -7.82
N ARG A 61 7.57 1.71 -8.49
CA ARG A 61 8.92 1.75 -9.09
C ARG A 61 9.05 2.78 -10.22
N LEU A 62 7.99 2.94 -11.02
CA LEU A 62 7.92 3.94 -12.09
C LEU A 62 7.82 5.38 -11.54
N GLY A 63 7.18 5.57 -10.39
CA GLY A 63 6.99 6.87 -9.79
C GLY A 63 5.93 7.73 -10.50
N ARG A 64 5.55 8.85 -9.86
CA ARG A 64 4.38 9.64 -10.28
C ARG A 64 4.54 10.29 -11.66
N GLN A 65 5.75 10.74 -11.99
CA GLN A 65 6.01 11.47 -13.24
C GLN A 65 5.96 10.54 -14.45
N ALA A 66 6.54 9.35 -14.37
CA ALA A 66 6.47 8.36 -15.44
C ALA A 66 5.04 7.84 -15.64
N LEU A 67 4.29 7.62 -14.56
CA LEU A 67 2.89 7.18 -14.62
C LEU A 67 1.96 8.17 -15.34
N ARG A 68 2.30 9.47 -15.39
CA ARG A 68 1.53 10.46 -16.17
C ARG A 68 1.67 10.28 -17.68
N ASN A 69 2.79 9.72 -18.11
CA ASN A 69 3.09 9.51 -19.52
C ASN A 69 2.55 8.16 -20.03
N VAL A 70 2.18 7.25 -19.12
CA VAL A 70 1.63 5.93 -19.44
C VAL A 70 0.11 6.01 -19.49
N ALA A 71 -0.51 5.27 -20.42
CA ALA A 71 -1.96 5.15 -20.52
C ALA A 71 -2.54 4.30 -19.37
N THR A 72 -2.61 4.83 -18.15
CA THR A 72 -3.04 4.07 -16.95
C THR A 72 -4.55 3.90 -16.84
N ILE A 73 -5.03 2.67 -16.62
CA ILE A 73 -6.45 2.34 -16.37
C ILE A 73 -6.99 3.10 -15.15
N VAL A 74 -6.11 3.32 -14.17
CA VAL A 74 -6.42 3.93 -12.88
C VAL A 74 -5.53 5.15 -12.67
N THR A 75 -6.05 6.19 -12.04
CA THR A 75 -5.29 7.41 -11.71
C THR A 75 -3.99 7.07 -10.95
N PRO A 76 -2.84 7.68 -11.27
CA PRO A 76 -1.57 7.42 -10.59
C PRO A 76 -1.67 7.51 -9.06
N ASP A 77 -2.45 8.47 -8.54
CA ASP A 77 -2.62 8.68 -7.11
C ASP A 77 -3.34 7.51 -6.42
N THR A 78 -4.25 6.85 -7.13
CA THR A 78 -4.93 5.65 -6.63
C THR A 78 -3.98 4.45 -6.63
N LEU A 79 -3.13 4.27 -7.65
CA LEU A 79 -2.12 3.21 -7.67
C LEU A 79 -1.13 3.35 -6.50
N LEU A 80 -0.66 4.57 -6.24
CA LEU A 80 0.23 4.86 -5.11
C LEU A 80 -0.49 4.71 -3.76
N ARG A 81 -1.78 5.01 -3.68
CA ARG A 81 -2.61 4.73 -2.49
C ARG A 81 -2.70 3.23 -2.23
N TRP A 82 -2.96 2.42 -3.26
CA TRP A 82 -2.99 0.95 -3.14
C TRP A 82 -1.65 0.39 -2.69
N HIS A 83 -0.54 0.92 -3.21
CA HIS A 83 0.80 0.53 -2.76
C HIS A 83 1.00 0.80 -1.26
N ARG A 84 0.61 1.99 -0.78
CA ARG A 84 0.66 2.32 0.66
C ARG A 84 -0.22 1.41 1.50
N GLN A 85 -1.42 1.07 1.03
CA GLN A 85 -2.31 0.13 1.71
C GLN A 85 -1.71 -1.27 1.78
N LEU A 86 -1.02 -1.71 0.72
CA LEU A 86 -0.36 -3.02 0.66
C LEU A 86 0.80 -3.08 1.66
N ILE A 87 1.63 -2.03 1.74
CA ILE A 87 2.67 -1.89 2.77
C ILE A 87 2.06 -1.90 4.16
N ALA A 88 1.02 -1.08 4.40
CA ALA A 88 0.36 -1.01 5.70
C ALA A 88 -0.13 -2.40 6.13
N ARG A 89 -0.81 -3.14 5.24
CA ARG A 89 -1.27 -4.51 5.50
C ARG A 89 -0.12 -5.45 5.85
N LYS A 90 1.00 -5.42 5.12
CA LYS A 90 2.21 -6.21 5.42
C LYS A 90 2.66 -6.00 6.87
N TRP A 91 2.68 -4.75 7.33
CA TRP A 91 3.09 -4.40 8.70
C TRP A 91 1.98 -4.64 9.75
N THR A 92 0.72 -4.41 9.42
CA THR A 92 -0.41 -4.70 10.32
C THR A 92 -0.55 -6.20 10.57
N TYR A 93 -0.30 -7.04 9.56
CA TYR A 93 -0.31 -8.50 9.73
C TYR A 93 0.86 -8.97 10.59
N ALA A 94 2.04 -8.35 10.46
CA ALA A 94 3.16 -8.58 11.36
C ALA A 94 2.82 -8.19 12.81
N GLN A 95 2.09 -7.09 13.00
CA GLN A 95 1.71 -6.56 14.32
C GLN A 95 0.53 -7.30 14.97
N THR A 96 -0.31 -7.99 14.21
CA THR A 96 -1.51 -8.70 14.74
C THR A 96 -1.12 -9.86 15.67
N ARG A 97 0.14 -10.32 15.64
CA ARG A 97 0.69 -11.29 16.60
C ARG A 97 1.02 -10.68 17.97
N THR A 98 1.00 -9.37 18.12
CA THR A 98 1.07 -8.73 19.42
C THR A 98 -0.35 -8.54 19.95
N ARG A 99 -0.97 -9.65 20.40
CA ARG A 99 -2.07 -9.53 21.37
C ARG A 99 -1.54 -8.61 22.47
N ARG A 100 -2.20 -7.47 22.69
CA ARG A 100 -1.98 -6.59 23.84
C ARG A 100 -1.66 -7.50 25.03
N ARG A 101 -0.43 -7.46 25.54
CA ARG A 101 -0.02 -8.35 26.63
C ARG A 101 -0.93 -7.98 27.79
N GLY A 102 -1.94 -8.83 28.03
CA GLY A 102 -2.96 -8.53 29.03
C GLY A 102 -2.23 -8.30 30.35
N VAL A 103 -2.47 -7.17 30.99
CA VAL A 103 -2.02 -6.96 32.37
C VAL A 103 -2.50 -8.16 33.18
N LEU A 104 -1.58 -8.83 33.89
CA LEU A 104 -1.85 -10.01 34.71
C LEU A 104 -3.13 -9.78 35.51
N ALA A 105 -4.03 -10.77 35.52
CA ALA A 105 -5.34 -10.64 36.15
C ALA A 105 -5.25 -10.18 37.62
N GLU A 106 -4.16 -10.55 38.29
CA GLU A 106 -3.81 -10.13 39.64
C GLU A 106 -3.52 -8.64 39.76
N VAL A 107 -2.70 -8.09 38.87
CA VAL A 107 -2.42 -6.63 38.81
C VAL A 107 -3.71 -5.85 38.53
N ARG A 108 -4.58 -6.38 37.66
CA ARG A 108 -5.88 -5.75 37.36
C ARG A 108 -6.82 -5.77 38.56
N LYS A 109 -6.86 -6.88 39.30
CA LYS A 109 -7.62 -7.01 40.55
C LYS A 109 -7.07 -6.10 41.64
N LEU A 110 -5.75 -5.97 41.75
CA LEU A 110 -5.09 -5.07 42.69
C LEU A 110 -5.43 -3.61 42.39
N VAL A 111 -5.28 -3.17 41.14
CA VAL A 111 -5.63 -1.81 40.71
C VAL A 111 -7.12 -1.53 40.92
N GLY A 112 -8.00 -2.50 40.65
CA GLY A 112 -9.44 -2.37 40.93
C GLY A 112 -9.77 -2.24 42.41
N ARG A 113 -9.05 -2.96 43.29
CA ARG A 113 -9.21 -2.87 44.75
C ARG A 113 -8.73 -1.51 45.25
N MET A 114 -7.54 -1.08 44.81
CA MET A 114 -6.95 0.21 45.11
C MET A 114 -7.85 1.38 44.70
N ALA A 115 -8.46 1.31 43.51
CA ALA A 115 -9.40 2.33 43.03
C ALA A 115 -10.70 2.38 43.86
N LYS A 116 -11.17 1.22 44.37
CA LYS A 116 -12.35 1.14 45.23
C LYS A 116 -12.07 1.63 46.65
N GLU A 117 -10.87 1.36 47.16
CA GLU A 117 -10.40 1.79 48.48
C GLU A 117 -10.04 3.27 48.52
N ASN A 118 -9.80 3.90 47.36
CA ASN A 118 -9.45 5.31 47.28
C ASN A 118 -10.31 6.05 46.25
N PRO A 119 -11.58 6.36 46.60
CA PRO A 119 -12.54 7.00 45.70
C PRO A 119 -12.11 8.40 45.23
N THR A 120 -11.20 9.04 45.97
CA THR A 120 -10.63 10.37 45.67
C THR A 120 -9.54 10.35 44.61
N TRP A 121 -9.09 9.17 44.17
CA TRP A 121 -8.07 9.01 43.11
C TRP A 121 -8.66 9.17 41.68
N GLY A 122 -9.97 9.36 41.56
CA GLY A 122 -10.63 9.74 40.31
C GLY A 122 -10.62 11.25 40.06
N TYR A 123 -10.59 11.63 38.77
CA TYR A 123 -10.70 13.00 38.25
C TYR A 123 -11.95 13.75 38.77
N ALA A 124 -11.89 14.31 39.97
CA ALA A 124 -12.96 15.09 40.60
C ALA A 124 -12.77 16.61 40.47
N HIS A 125 -12.06 17.11 39.44
CA HIS A 125 -11.90 18.55 39.25
C HIS A 125 -11.95 19.06 37.79
N SER A 126 -12.74 18.44 36.93
CA SER A 126 -13.05 19.06 35.63
C SER A 126 -14.50 18.85 35.22
N ARG A 127 -15.43 19.45 35.99
CA ARG A 127 -16.64 19.98 35.37
C ARG A 127 -16.23 21.20 34.55
N ARG A 128 -15.91 21.00 33.27
CA ARG A 128 -16.11 22.06 32.28
C ARG A 128 -17.49 21.89 31.67
N PRO A 129 -18.25 22.97 31.42
CA PRO A 129 -19.46 22.90 30.62
C PRO A 129 -19.11 22.39 29.22
N GLN A 130 -19.88 21.42 28.73
CA GLN A 130 -19.69 20.84 27.41
C GLN A 130 -20.24 21.80 26.36
N GLU A 131 -19.35 22.61 25.77
CA GLU A 131 -19.67 23.43 24.60
C GLU A 131 -19.57 22.56 23.34
N SER A 132 -20.63 22.63 22.53
CA SER A 132 -20.86 21.84 21.32
C SER A 132 -19.76 22.04 20.27
N ARG A 133 -18.95 21.00 20.04
CA ARG A 133 -18.14 20.84 18.82
C ARG A 133 -18.28 19.41 18.32
N THR A 134 -19.15 19.22 17.34
CA THR A 134 -19.16 18.00 16.51
C THR A 134 -18.03 18.08 15.49
N PRO A 135 -17.14 17.07 15.36
CA PRO A 135 -16.49 16.78 14.10
C PRO A 135 -17.26 15.65 13.41
N ARG A 136 -17.77 16.00 12.23
CA ARG A 136 -18.30 15.11 11.20
C ARG A 136 -17.19 14.17 10.72
N TRP A 137 -17.19 12.92 11.18
CA TRP A 137 -16.66 11.76 10.47
C TRP A 137 -17.59 10.59 10.77
N THR A 138 -18.46 10.28 9.81
CA THR A 138 -19.34 9.11 9.83
C THR A 138 -18.49 7.86 9.59
N ILE A 139 -18.62 6.86 10.46
CA ILE A 139 -17.86 5.58 10.43
C ILE A 139 -18.48 4.57 9.43
N ASP A 140 -19.46 4.99 8.63
CA ASP A 140 -20.28 4.10 7.79
C ASP A 140 -19.66 3.67 6.44
N ASP A 141 -18.34 3.76 6.25
CA ASP A 141 -17.67 3.16 5.06
C ASP A 141 -16.92 1.86 5.38
N CYS A 142 -17.17 1.24 6.54
CA CYS A 142 -16.65 -0.09 6.89
C CYS A 142 -17.59 -1.22 6.44
N THR A 143 -17.71 -1.44 5.14
CA THR A 143 -18.09 -2.75 4.55
C THR A 143 -16.80 -3.37 3.99
N ASP A 144 -16.37 -4.61 4.26
CA ASP A 144 -16.93 -5.75 4.97
C ASP A 144 -15.76 -6.59 5.49
N SER A 145 -15.84 -7.06 6.73
CA SER A 145 -14.79 -7.87 7.38
C SER A 145 -14.84 -9.37 7.02
N ALA A 146 -15.78 -9.77 6.17
CA ALA A 146 -15.93 -11.15 5.69
C ALA A 146 -14.91 -11.50 4.59
N ASP A 147 -14.58 -10.53 3.71
CA ASP A 147 -13.72 -10.74 2.54
C ASP A 147 -12.23 -10.93 2.87
N ALA A 148 -11.80 -10.51 4.07
CA ALA A 148 -10.40 -10.55 4.49
C ALA A 148 -9.85 -11.97 4.74
N ARG A 149 -10.72 -12.98 4.92
CA ARG A 149 -10.30 -14.36 5.21
C ARG A 149 -9.96 -15.16 3.94
N ASP A 150 -10.55 -14.81 2.79
CA ASP A 150 -10.36 -15.58 1.55
C ASP A 150 -9.15 -15.11 0.72
N LEU A 151 -8.69 -13.86 0.89
CA LEU A 151 -7.50 -13.29 0.24
C LEU A 151 -6.16 -13.94 0.66
N ALA A 152 -6.15 -14.71 1.75
CA ALA A 152 -4.96 -15.43 2.21
C ALA A 152 -4.74 -16.76 1.49
N ARG A 153 -5.73 -17.27 0.73
CA ARG A 153 -5.68 -18.60 0.11
C ARG A 153 -5.21 -18.60 -1.35
N ALA A 154 -5.22 -17.45 -2.02
CA ALA A 154 -4.86 -17.33 -3.43
C ALA A 154 -3.70 -16.34 -3.65
N GLY A 155 -2.48 -16.86 -3.83
CA GLY A 155 -1.43 -16.25 -4.67
C GLY A 155 -0.77 -14.92 -4.27
N ALA A 156 -1.17 -14.23 -3.20
CA ALA A 156 -0.56 -12.94 -2.82
C ALA A 156 0.84 -13.05 -2.18
N ALA A 157 1.25 -14.24 -1.73
CA ALA A 157 2.56 -14.43 -1.09
C ALA A 157 3.74 -14.29 -2.08
N ASP A 158 3.57 -14.76 -3.32
CA ASP A 158 4.67 -14.84 -4.29
C ASP A 158 4.99 -13.47 -4.93
N LEU A 159 4.01 -12.56 -5.00
CA LEU A 159 4.18 -11.21 -5.55
C LEU A 159 4.72 -10.18 -4.53
N VAL A 160 4.73 -10.52 -3.24
CA VAL A 160 5.29 -9.68 -2.16
C VAL A 160 6.77 -9.98 -1.90
N ALA A 161 7.28 -11.10 -2.43
CA ALA A 161 8.67 -11.53 -2.25
C ALA A 161 9.69 -10.64 -2.96
N ASP A 162 9.30 -9.93 -4.02
CA ASP A 162 10.20 -9.13 -4.86
C ASP A 162 10.21 -7.62 -4.51
N VAL A 163 9.73 -7.26 -3.30
CA VAL A 163 9.89 -5.90 -2.75
C VAL A 163 11.19 -5.87 -1.95
N PRO A 164 12.30 -5.33 -2.49
CA PRO A 164 13.58 -5.38 -1.80
C PRO A 164 13.51 -4.62 -0.47
N SER A 165 14.00 -5.25 0.59
CA SER A 165 14.11 -4.70 1.95
C SER A 165 14.93 -3.40 2.04
N ARG A 166 15.57 -2.97 0.94
CA ARG A 166 16.35 -1.73 0.81
C ARG A 166 15.51 -0.45 0.68
N ALA A 167 14.18 -0.52 0.60
CA ALA A 167 13.31 0.67 0.60
C ALA A 167 13.01 1.23 2.01
N LEU A 168 13.90 0.98 2.99
CA LEU A 168 13.79 1.40 4.39
C LEU A 168 15.04 2.19 4.85
N GLY A 169 15.51 3.11 4.02
CA GLY A 169 16.55 4.08 4.35
C GLY A 169 16.34 5.35 3.55
#